data_AF-A0A5D0UDK3-F1
#
_entry.id   AF-A0A5D0UDK3-F1
#
_cell.length_a   1.000
_cell.length_b   1.000
_cell.length_c   1.000
_cell.angle_alpha   90.00
_cell.angle_beta   90.00
_cell.angle_gamma   90.00
#
_symmetry.space_group_name_H-M   'P 1'
#
loop_
_entity.id
_entity.type
_entity.pdbx_description
1 polymer ?
#
loop_
_entity_poly.entity_id
_entity_poly.type
_entity_poly.pdbx_seq_one_letter_code
_entity_poly.pdbx_strand_id
1 'polypeptide(L)'
;MTTNDPAGSLPAAPTSVDGYVDGVTDYEQIWEQSLRDAPRVPSGVVYHYTGADTAILGILASGMLRLSPFSTTNDLWESRPFYPSISAHADDRDPGPDMALWEETDRHIRAHAKVACLTQDAQVMDGIHADDALRGWAHLSLWAHYGAGGAGICLGFDQRKLLERFMTAPHPQGTLRFHGPVQYQHSSRGPVRSIDMGQIEEFGIDAAALSFAEDNKETVFFRKHADWANESEYRLVLIDQSVLPATVDIRSALTHIVLGECFPASKRPALAAVLASYPDVEVRQMHFHNRTVFCEPISLDATNRPVSSGAAASLYSPRRKGSLHERLCQLRAAEEEQRADAERARNLALEPLGQIAQDLSSFAETAPNGAQIRLMPRVDAVPEQLRQRAAGVPGEIICFEAGRALSIQDADDPYRVVVAAGAIQVLAERHIRIHGLVWREEPQSSSGVTRIQVWRDSRDTNVDTVADVTRQLLDDLGKAIPDAMQAFEEMCGSSEGTH
;
A
#
# COMPACT_ATOMS: atom_id res chain seq x y z
N MET A 1 -45.29 -19.22 31.68
CA MET A 1 -45.84 -18.15 30.83
C MET A 1 -45.21 -16.84 31.25
N THR A 2 -44.10 -16.47 30.60
CA THR A 2 -43.65 -15.08 30.36
C THR A 2 -42.37 -15.18 29.55
N THR A 3 -42.46 -14.72 28.31
CA THR A 3 -41.40 -14.52 27.33
C THR A 3 -40.52 -13.34 27.74
N ASN A 4 -39.20 -13.42 27.54
CA ASN A 4 -38.35 -12.25 27.27
C ASN A 4 -37.05 -12.70 26.60
N ASP A 5 -36.99 -12.46 25.29
CA ASP A 5 -35.80 -12.47 24.45
C ASP A 5 -35.28 -11.02 24.36
N PRO A 6 -33.99 -10.73 24.54
CA PRO A 6 -33.40 -9.47 24.10
C PRO A 6 -32.44 -9.75 22.95
N ALA A 7 -32.96 -9.93 21.75
CA ALA A 7 -32.18 -9.81 20.53
C ALA A 7 -32.03 -8.32 20.19
N GLY A 8 -30.93 -7.72 20.67
CA GLY A 8 -30.47 -6.41 20.21
C GLY A 8 -29.95 -6.54 18.78
N SER A 9 -30.82 -6.35 17.81
CA SER A 9 -30.46 -6.20 16.40
C SER A 9 -29.68 -4.89 16.23
N LEU A 10 -28.40 -5.01 15.89
CA LEU A 10 -27.56 -3.91 15.38
C LEU A 10 -28.24 -3.29 14.14
N PRO A 11 -28.20 -1.96 13.97
CA PRO A 11 -28.75 -1.34 12.78
C PRO A 11 -27.96 -1.81 11.55
N ALA A 12 -28.70 -2.26 10.53
CA ALA A 12 -28.13 -2.55 9.22
C ALA A 12 -27.39 -1.32 8.71
N ALA A 13 -26.16 -1.52 8.23
CA ALA A 13 -25.39 -0.50 7.54
C ALA A 13 -26.21 0.03 6.35
N PRO A 14 -26.25 1.36 6.12
CA PRO A 14 -26.91 1.89 4.95
C PRO A 14 -26.16 1.42 3.70
N THR A 15 -26.81 0.54 2.93
CA THR A 15 -26.43 0.19 1.56
C THR A 15 -26.87 1.33 0.65
N SER A 16 -26.14 2.45 0.66
CA SER A 16 -26.20 3.41 -0.44
C SER A 16 -25.09 3.06 -1.42
N VAL A 17 -25.45 2.31 -2.47
CA VAL A 17 -24.58 2.05 -3.62
C VAL A 17 -24.36 3.33 -4.46
N ASP A 18 -25.14 4.38 -4.19
CA ASP A 18 -24.91 5.72 -4.73
C ASP A 18 -24.34 6.63 -3.63
N GLY A 19 -23.01 6.79 -3.60
CA GLY A 19 -22.28 7.73 -2.76
C GLY A 19 -22.55 9.20 -3.10
N TYR A 20 -23.83 9.57 -3.21
CA TYR A 20 -24.32 10.86 -3.67
C TYR A 20 -25.20 11.49 -2.59
N VAL A 21 -24.59 11.85 -1.47
CA VAL A 21 -25.21 12.70 -0.45
C VAL A 21 -24.52 14.07 -0.50
N ASP A 22 -25.30 15.12 -0.81
CA ASP A 22 -24.92 16.54 -0.71
C ASP A 22 -23.75 17.08 -1.56
N GLY A 23 -23.47 16.49 -2.72
CA GLY A 23 -22.65 17.14 -3.75
C GLY A 23 -21.16 17.35 -3.39
N VAL A 24 -20.70 16.77 -2.29
CA VAL A 24 -19.28 16.57 -1.97
C VAL A 24 -19.06 15.08 -1.93
N THR A 25 -18.51 14.53 -3.02
CA THR A 25 -17.88 13.22 -2.95
C THR A 25 -16.74 13.36 -1.96
N ASP A 26 -16.78 12.64 -0.83
CA ASP A 26 -15.62 12.55 0.06
C ASP A 26 -14.57 11.70 -0.67
N TYR A 27 -13.80 12.35 -1.54
CA TYR A 27 -12.76 11.71 -2.35
C TYR A 27 -11.77 10.96 -1.46
N GLU A 28 -11.53 11.42 -0.23
CA GLU A 28 -10.68 10.72 0.72
C GLU A 28 -11.29 9.37 1.10
N GLN A 29 -12.60 9.29 1.36
CA GLN A 29 -13.28 8.02 1.64
C GLN A 29 -13.27 7.08 0.44
N ILE A 30 -13.49 7.58 -0.78
CA ILE A 30 -13.44 6.75 -1.99
C ILE A 30 -12.03 6.19 -2.19
N TRP A 31 -10.99 7.01 -1.98
CA TRP A 31 -9.61 6.57 -2.10
C TRP A 31 -9.23 5.57 -1.00
N GLU A 32 -9.62 5.83 0.24
CA GLU A 32 -9.46 4.90 1.36
C GLU A 32 -10.12 3.56 1.09
N GLN A 33 -11.36 3.56 0.60
CA GLN A 33 -12.07 2.34 0.23
C GLN A 33 -11.37 1.62 -0.93
N SER A 34 -10.94 2.38 -1.95
CA SER A 34 -10.18 1.83 -3.09
C SER A 34 -8.89 1.14 -2.64
N LEU A 35 -8.12 1.75 -1.73
CA LEU A 35 -6.90 1.17 -1.14
C LEU A 35 -7.20 -0.05 -0.26
N ARG A 36 -8.32 -0.05 0.46
CA ARG A 36 -8.74 -1.19 1.31
C ARG A 36 -9.08 -2.41 0.48
N ASP A 37 -9.84 -2.20 -0.59
CA ASP A 37 -10.35 -3.26 -1.48
C ASP A 37 -9.34 -3.68 -2.53
N ALA A 38 -8.26 -2.91 -2.70
CA ALA A 38 -7.24 -3.19 -3.69
C ALA A 38 -6.63 -4.59 -3.50
N PRO A 39 -6.53 -5.39 -4.58
CA PRO A 39 -5.78 -6.63 -4.56
C PRO A 39 -4.33 -6.37 -4.13
N ARG A 40 -3.84 -7.18 -3.18
CA ARG A 40 -2.48 -7.10 -2.67
C ARG A 40 -1.67 -8.26 -3.21
N VAL A 41 -0.57 -7.95 -3.87
CA VAL A 41 0.36 -8.96 -4.39
C VAL A 41 1.63 -8.93 -3.54
N PRO A 42 2.05 -10.05 -2.93
CA PRO A 42 3.34 -10.12 -2.24
C PRO A 42 4.48 -9.82 -3.21
N SER A 43 5.35 -8.86 -2.88
CA SER A 43 6.46 -8.51 -3.78
C SER A 43 7.66 -9.47 -3.69
N GLY A 44 7.63 -10.41 -2.75
CA GLY A 44 8.77 -11.27 -2.42
C GLY A 44 9.86 -10.58 -1.59
N VAL A 45 9.60 -9.37 -1.10
CA VAL A 45 10.48 -8.62 -0.21
C VAL A 45 9.93 -8.61 1.22
N VAL A 46 10.82 -8.74 2.20
CA VAL A 46 10.52 -8.57 3.62
C VAL A 46 11.44 -7.55 4.26
N TYR A 47 10.96 -6.82 5.26
CA TYR A 47 11.64 -5.68 5.84
C TYR A 47 11.97 -5.87 7.31
N HIS A 48 13.11 -5.32 7.75
CA HIS A 48 13.47 -5.24 9.17
C HIS A 48 13.74 -3.78 9.56
N TYR A 49 13.04 -3.29 10.57
CA TYR A 49 13.19 -1.94 11.09
C TYR A 49 14.10 -1.94 12.31
N THR A 50 15.06 -1.03 12.35
CA THR A 50 15.93 -0.88 13.53
C THR A 50 16.55 0.52 13.63
N GLY A 51 17.16 0.81 14.77
CA GLY A 51 17.94 2.02 14.97
C GLY A 51 19.22 2.05 14.13
N ALA A 52 19.68 3.24 13.74
CA ALA A 52 20.83 3.41 12.86
C ALA A 52 22.12 2.73 13.38
N ASP A 53 22.40 2.79 14.68
CA ASP A 53 23.61 2.16 15.24
C ASP A 53 23.51 0.64 15.22
N THR A 54 22.35 0.09 15.53
CA THR A 54 22.09 -1.36 15.45
C THR A 54 22.24 -1.86 14.03
N ALA A 55 21.68 -1.14 13.04
CA ALA A 55 21.84 -1.48 11.64
C ALA A 55 23.30 -1.44 11.21
N ILE A 56 24.00 -0.32 11.44
CA ILE A 56 25.36 -0.11 10.92
C ILE A 56 26.36 -1.01 11.63
N LEU A 57 26.41 -0.96 12.96
CA LEU A 57 27.45 -1.62 13.77
C LEU A 57 27.11 -3.07 14.10
N GLY A 58 25.83 -3.41 14.15
CA GLY A 58 25.35 -4.75 14.47
C GLY A 58 25.12 -5.59 13.22
N ILE A 59 24.14 -5.20 12.40
CA ILE A 59 23.62 -6.06 11.33
C ILE A 59 24.50 -6.00 10.09
N LEU A 60 24.75 -4.81 9.54
CA LEU A 60 25.49 -4.61 8.30
C LEU A 60 26.98 -4.93 8.46
N ALA A 61 27.61 -4.48 9.55
CA ALA A 61 29.03 -4.77 9.80
C ALA A 61 29.30 -6.27 9.98
N SER A 62 28.38 -7.01 10.61
CA SER A 62 28.55 -8.47 10.81
C SER A 62 28.04 -9.30 9.62
N GLY A 63 27.14 -8.73 8.81
CA GLY A 63 26.36 -9.45 7.80
C GLY A 63 25.39 -10.47 8.38
N MET A 64 24.99 -10.29 9.63
CA MET A 64 24.14 -11.22 10.37
C MET A 64 22.90 -10.52 10.93
N LEU A 65 21.73 -11.10 10.69
CA LEU A 65 20.50 -10.71 11.37
C LEU A 65 20.32 -11.58 12.62
N ARG A 66 20.11 -10.93 13.77
CA ARG A 66 19.92 -11.61 15.06
C ARG A 66 18.48 -12.10 15.20
N LEU A 67 18.32 -13.37 15.59
CA LEU A 67 17.08 -13.92 16.11
C LEU A 67 17.12 -13.79 17.64
N SER A 68 16.17 -13.05 18.20
CA SER A 68 16.08 -12.78 19.64
C SER A 68 15.16 -13.78 20.34
N PRO A 69 15.35 -14.05 21.64
CA PRO A 69 14.48 -14.97 22.38
C PRO A 69 13.01 -14.58 22.23
N PHE A 70 12.14 -15.55 21.93
CA PHE A 70 10.73 -15.31 21.68
C PHE A 70 10.01 -14.68 22.88
N SER A 71 10.47 -14.99 24.09
CA SER A 71 9.95 -14.39 25.32
C SER A 71 10.19 -12.89 25.47
N THR A 72 10.99 -12.28 24.58
CA THR A 72 11.30 -10.84 24.60
C THR A 72 10.49 -10.02 23.61
N THR A 73 9.50 -10.62 22.92
CA THR A 73 8.60 -9.85 22.04
C THR A 73 7.68 -8.93 22.86
N ASN A 74 7.13 -7.91 22.21
CA ASN A 74 6.31 -6.90 22.89
C ASN A 74 4.84 -7.36 23.10
N ASP A 75 4.36 -8.35 22.34
CA ASP A 75 3.00 -8.85 22.48
C ASP A 75 2.87 -9.65 23.79
N LEU A 76 1.85 -9.35 24.59
CA LEU A 76 1.56 -10.06 25.83
C LEU A 76 1.12 -11.50 25.60
N TRP A 77 0.55 -11.82 24.43
CA TRP A 77 0.22 -13.21 24.08
C TRP A 77 1.46 -14.09 23.90
N GLU A 78 2.60 -13.48 23.60
CA GLU A 78 3.83 -14.17 23.25
C GLU A 78 4.88 -14.11 24.36
N SER A 79 4.99 -12.95 25.02
CA SER A 79 5.97 -12.71 26.08
C SER A 79 5.60 -13.37 27.41
N ARG A 80 4.33 -13.70 27.62
CA ARG A 80 3.87 -14.40 28.84
C ARG A 80 4.05 -15.92 28.72
N PRO A 81 4.25 -16.63 29.84
CA PRO A 81 4.35 -18.07 29.84
C PRO A 81 3.14 -18.73 29.18
N PHE A 82 3.41 -19.78 28.42
CA PHE A 82 2.40 -20.56 27.72
C PHE A 82 2.26 -21.93 28.38
N TYR A 83 1.07 -22.25 28.90
CA TYR A 83 0.80 -23.50 29.60
C TYR A 83 -0.15 -24.38 28.78
N PRO A 84 0.38 -25.39 28.05
CA PRO A 84 -0.47 -26.31 27.30
C PRO A 84 -1.30 -27.18 28.24
N SER A 85 -2.46 -27.62 27.76
CA SER A 85 -3.21 -28.68 28.42
C SER A 85 -2.38 -29.96 28.45
N ILE A 86 -2.48 -30.71 29.55
CA ILE A 86 -1.85 -32.02 29.71
C ILE A 86 -2.93 -33.09 29.69
N SER A 87 -2.73 -34.14 28.89
CA SER A 87 -3.54 -35.36 28.89
C SER A 87 -2.79 -36.48 29.59
N ALA A 88 -3.52 -37.31 30.32
CA ALA A 88 -2.99 -38.51 30.97
C ALA A 88 -3.93 -39.70 30.73
N HIS A 89 -3.35 -40.88 30.59
CA HIS A 89 -4.04 -42.15 30.55
C HIS A 89 -4.21 -42.74 31.97
N ALA A 90 -5.09 -43.74 32.11
CA ALA A 90 -5.45 -44.29 33.42
C ALA A 90 -4.29 -45.06 34.09
N ASP A 91 -3.27 -45.43 33.32
CA ASP A 91 -2.08 -46.16 33.71
C ASP A 91 -0.84 -45.26 33.96
N ASP A 92 -0.93 -43.96 33.67
CA ASP A 92 0.12 -42.99 33.99
C ASP A 92 0.22 -42.78 35.51
N ARG A 93 1.43 -42.59 36.04
CA ARG A 93 1.60 -42.29 37.48
C ARG A 93 1.07 -40.89 37.74
N ASP A 94 0.07 -40.76 38.61
CA ASP A 94 -0.55 -39.46 38.91
C ASP A 94 0.14 -38.70 40.06
N PRO A 95 0.82 -37.57 39.76
CA PRO A 95 0.97 -36.48 40.71
C PRO A 95 0.16 -35.21 40.33
N GLY A 96 -0.57 -35.22 39.21
CA GLY A 96 -1.10 -34.02 38.56
C GLY A 96 0.00 -33.08 38.03
N PRO A 97 -0.29 -32.18 37.07
CA PRO A 97 0.68 -31.18 36.65
C PRO A 97 0.93 -30.19 37.79
N ASP A 98 2.15 -30.16 38.31
CA ASP A 98 2.59 -29.07 39.17
C ASP A 98 3.15 -27.90 38.32
N MET A 99 3.33 -26.74 38.95
CA MET A 99 3.85 -25.56 38.27
C MET A 99 5.25 -25.79 37.67
N ALA A 100 6.07 -26.68 38.24
CA ALA A 100 7.41 -26.94 37.74
C ALA A 100 7.37 -27.64 36.38
N LEU A 101 6.44 -28.56 36.17
CA LEU A 101 6.23 -29.21 34.86
C LEU A 101 5.88 -28.20 33.77
N TRP A 102 5.00 -27.24 34.08
CA TRP A 102 4.62 -26.19 33.14
C TRP A 102 5.74 -25.19 32.87
N GLU A 103 6.48 -24.77 33.89
CA GLU A 103 7.65 -23.89 33.72
C GLU A 103 8.71 -24.55 32.84
N GLU A 104 8.96 -25.84 33.05
CA GLU A 104 9.91 -26.61 32.25
C GLU A 104 9.42 -26.79 30.80
N THR A 105 8.12 -27.00 30.60
CA THR A 105 7.50 -27.02 29.27
C THR A 105 7.65 -25.67 28.55
N ASP A 106 7.30 -24.54 29.19
CA ASP A 106 7.46 -23.19 28.62
C ASP A 106 8.93 -22.92 28.28
N ARG A 107 9.86 -23.41 29.11
CA ARG A 107 11.30 -23.29 28.86
C ARG A 107 11.71 -23.96 27.56
N HIS A 108 11.30 -25.20 27.33
CA HIS A 108 11.62 -25.96 26.12
C HIS A 108 10.94 -25.42 24.85
N ILE A 109 9.75 -24.81 24.98
CA ILE A 109 9.00 -24.25 23.85
C ILE A 109 9.41 -22.80 23.56
N ARG A 110 9.20 -21.87 24.50
CA ARG A 110 9.42 -20.43 24.27
C ARG A 110 10.81 -19.95 24.64
N ALA A 111 11.32 -20.32 25.83
CA ALA A 111 12.59 -19.75 26.30
C ALA A 111 13.76 -20.18 25.40
N HIS A 112 13.65 -21.37 24.79
CA HIS A 112 14.58 -21.87 23.80
C HIS A 112 14.19 -21.53 22.35
N ALA A 113 13.08 -20.82 22.09
CA ALA A 113 12.76 -20.30 20.77
C ALA A 113 13.38 -18.92 20.55
N LYS A 114 13.84 -18.67 19.32
CA LYS A 114 14.31 -17.36 18.86
C LYS A 114 13.58 -16.99 17.59
N VAL A 115 13.28 -15.70 17.48
CA VAL A 115 12.54 -15.16 16.35
C VAL A 115 13.27 -14.00 15.70
N ALA A 116 13.24 -13.95 14.37
CA ALA A 116 13.40 -12.71 13.62
C ALA A 116 12.02 -12.27 13.14
N CYS A 117 11.64 -11.06 13.53
CA CYS A 117 10.40 -10.40 13.15
C CYS A 117 10.67 -9.50 11.94
N LEU A 118 9.97 -9.76 10.83
CA LEU A 118 10.09 -9.03 9.56
C LEU A 118 8.71 -8.52 9.15
N THR A 119 8.63 -7.48 8.34
CA THR A 119 7.37 -6.97 7.76
C THR A 119 7.26 -7.36 6.30
N GLN A 120 6.13 -7.93 5.91
CA GLN A 120 5.87 -8.29 4.52
C GLN A 120 5.64 -7.06 3.67
N ASP A 121 6.21 -7.05 2.47
CA ASP A 121 5.86 -6.07 1.46
C ASP A 121 4.65 -6.56 0.65
N ALA A 122 3.70 -5.65 0.45
CA ALA A 122 2.60 -5.85 -0.48
C ALA A 122 2.64 -4.72 -1.51
N GLN A 123 2.53 -5.08 -2.79
CA GLN A 123 2.26 -4.12 -3.85
C GLN A 123 0.76 -4.02 -4.07
N VAL A 124 0.32 -2.78 -4.24
CA VAL A 124 -1.01 -2.42 -4.69
C VAL A 124 -0.92 -2.12 -6.18
N MET A 125 -1.97 -2.42 -6.91
CA MET A 125 -2.06 -2.16 -8.34
C MET A 125 -1.87 -0.69 -8.72
N ASP A 126 -1.17 -0.47 -9.85
CA ASP A 126 -1.01 0.84 -10.48
C ASP A 126 -2.38 1.51 -10.75
N GLY A 127 -2.45 2.82 -10.56
CA GLY A 127 -3.67 3.61 -10.79
C GLY A 127 -4.51 3.88 -9.54
N ILE A 128 -4.16 3.28 -8.40
CA ILE A 128 -4.70 3.67 -7.09
C ILE A 128 -3.89 4.83 -6.52
N HIS A 129 -4.57 5.85 -6.01
CA HIS A 129 -3.89 6.95 -5.32
C HIS A 129 -3.14 6.43 -4.09
N ALA A 130 -1.86 6.80 -3.98
CA ALA A 130 -0.97 6.35 -2.89
C ALA A 130 -0.77 4.82 -2.85
N ASP A 131 -0.56 4.21 -4.02
CA ASP A 131 -0.08 2.83 -4.21
C ASP A 131 1.11 2.45 -3.30
N ASP A 132 1.98 3.40 -2.98
CA ASP A 132 3.10 3.19 -2.08
C ASP A 132 2.72 3.16 -0.58
N ALA A 133 1.50 3.53 -0.20
CA ALA A 133 1.09 3.65 1.21
C ALA A 133 1.09 2.32 1.98
N LEU A 134 0.94 1.19 1.27
CA LEU A 134 0.92 -0.15 1.86
C LEU A 134 2.25 -0.91 1.68
N ARG A 135 3.29 -0.24 1.18
CA ARG A 135 4.61 -0.86 1.02
C ARG A 135 5.21 -1.16 2.38
N GLY A 136 5.96 -2.24 2.45
CA GLY A 136 6.58 -2.73 3.69
C GLY A 136 7.56 -1.73 4.31
N TRP A 137 8.09 -0.76 3.55
CA TRP A 137 8.92 0.36 4.05
C TRP A 137 8.10 1.60 4.48
N ALA A 138 6.81 1.67 4.16
CA ALA A 138 5.93 2.82 4.39
C ALA A 138 5.08 2.71 5.67
N HIS A 139 5.29 1.67 6.49
CA HIS A 139 4.55 1.48 7.75
C HIS A 139 5.02 2.50 8.81
N LEU A 140 4.31 3.63 8.91
CA LEU A 140 4.67 4.74 9.80
C LEU A 140 4.78 4.35 11.29
N SER A 141 3.93 3.42 11.76
CA SER A 141 4.02 2.90 13.13
C SER A 141 5.34 2.16 13.38
N LEU A 142 5.86 1.43 12.39
CA LEU A 142 7.13 0.71 12.53
C LEU A 142 8.31 1.66 12.57
N TRP A 143 8.27 2.77 11.83
CA TRP A 143 9.24 3.85 11.96
C TRP A 143 9.24 4.47 13.36
N ALA A 144 8.05 4.66 13.95
CA ALA A 144 7.91 5.19 15.31
C ALA A 144 8.46 4.20 16.37
N HIS A 145 8.07 2.93 16.30
CA HIS A 145 8.41 1.94 17.31
C HIS A 145 9.82 1.35 17.16
N TYR A 146 10.20 0.98 15.93
CA TYR A 146 11.41 0.19 15.67
C TYR A 146 12.45 0.97 14.85
N GLY A 147 12.01 1.88 13.98
CA GLY A 147 12.86 2.77 13.18
C GLY A 147 13.38 4.00 13.93
N ALA A 148 13.47 3.93 15.27
CA ALA A 148 13.98 4.99 16.14
C ALA A 148 13.33 6.37 15.89
N GLY A 149 12.00 6.42 15.77
CA GLY A 149 11.27 7.67 15.52
C GLY A 149 11.58 8.30 14.17
N GLY A 150 11.90 7.49 13.15
CA GLY A 150 12.28 7.96 11.81
C GLY A 150 13.75 8.33 11.64
N ALA A 151 14.61 8.11 12.64
CA ALA A 151 16.06 8.31 12.53
C ALA A 151 16.84 7.01 12.22
N GLY A 152 16.14 5.88 12.15
CA GLY A 152 16.69 4.55 11.92
C GLY A 152 16.83 4.15 10.46
N ILE A 153 16.94 2.83 10.25
CA ILE A 153 17.07 2.20 8.93
C ILE A 153 16.04 1.07 8.84
N CYS A 154 15.44 0.92 7.66
CA CYS A 154 14.66 -0.23 7.26
C CYS A 154 15.47 -1.04 6.23
N LEU A 155 15.73 -2.32 6.53
CA LEU A 155 16.51 -3.23 5.68
C LEU A 155 15.55 -4.07 4.84
N GLY A 156 15.65 -4.03 3.52
CA GLY A 156 14.86 -4.86 2.60
C GLY A 156 15.61 -6.11 2.17
N PHE A 157 14.95 -7.27 2.25
CA PHE A 157 15.52 -8.56 1.90
C PHE A 157 14.69 -9.28 0.83
N ASP A 158 15.37 -9.93 -0.12
CA ASP A 158 14.79 -11.01 -0.93
C ASP A 158 14.40 -12.16 0.01
N GLN A 159 13.10 -12.37 0.16
CA GLN A 159 12.54 -13.32 1.11
C GLN A 159 13.02 -14.74 0.82
N ARG A 160 13.07 -15.14 -0.46
CA ARG A 160 13.48 -16.49 -0.86
C ARG A 160 14.94 -16.75 -0.50
N LYS A 161 15.84 -15.81 -0.82
CA LYS A 161 17.27 -15.94 -0.48
C LYS A 161 17.50 -15.95 1.02
N LEU A 162 16.75 -15.15 1.78
CA LEU A 162 16.83 -15.14 3.24
C LEU A 162 16.40 -16.49 3.84
N LEU A 163 15.27 -17.03 3.35
CA LEU A 163 14.77 -18.34 3.78
C LEU A 163 15.75 -19.46 3.44
N GLU A 164 16.34 -19.45 2.25
CA GLU A 164 17.36 -20.42 1.87
C GLU A 164 18.53 -20.43 2.86
N ARG A 165 19.05 -19.24 3.24
CA ARG A 165 20.11 -19.12 4.24
C ARG A 165 19.67 -19.56 5.63
N PHE A 166 18.45 -19.24 6.03
CA PHE A 166 17.91 -19.65 7.32
C PHE A 166 17.78 -21.17 7.44
N MET A 167 17.25 -21.82 6.40
CA MET A 167 17.01 -23.26 6.40
C MET A 167 18.28 -24.10 6.25
N THR A 168 19.32 -23.57 5.60
CA THR A 168 20.59 -24.28 5.34
C THR A 168 21.69 -23.99 6.36
N ALA A 169 21.48 -23.05 7.30
CA ALA A 169 22.46 -22.72 8.33
C ALA A 169 22.82 -23.95 9.19
N PRO A 170 24.10 -24.20 9.52
CA PRO A 170 24.47 -25.32 10.38
C PRO A 170 24.01 -25.10 11.83
N HIS A 171 23.28 -26.06 12.39
CA HIS A 171 22.81 -26.05 13.78
C HIS A 171 22.96 -27.45 14.44
N PRO A 172 22.95 -27.52 15.78
CA PRO A 172 22.97 -28.80 16.50
C PRO A 172 21.83 -29.74 16.07
N GLN A 173 22.04 -31.05 16.22
CA GLN A 173 20.99 -32.05 16.01
C GLN A 173 19.80 -31.77 16.94
N GLY A 174 18.58 -32.01 16.46
CA GLY A 174 17.34 -31.75 17.21
C GLY A 174 16.84 -30.30 17.14
N THR A 175 17.43 -29.46 16.27
CA THR A 175 16.99 -28.09 16.04
C THR A 175 15.72 -28.05 15.16
N LEU A 176 14.69 -27.32 15.59
CA LEU A 176 13.50 -27.05 14.80
C LEU A 176 13.58 -25.67 14.14
N ARG A 177 13.11 -25.59 12.89
CA ARG A 177 13.02 -24.34 12.12
C ARG A 177 11.64 -24.18 11.51
N PHE A 178 11.03 -23.04 11.74
CA PHE A 178 9.76 -22.67 11.13
C PHE A 178 9.87 -21.29 10.50
N HIS A 179 9.02 -21.02 9.51
CA HIS A 179 8.85 -19.68 8.97
C HIS A 179 7.45 -19.52 8.42
N GLY A 180 6.95 -18.29 8.39
CA GLY A 180 5.61 -18.02 7.91
C GLY A 180 5.07 -16.65 8.29
N PRO A 181 3.97 -16.24 7.66
CA PRO A 181 3.24 -15.02 8.03
C PRO A 181 2.55 -15.20 9.39
N VAL A 182 2.46 -14.13 10.16
CA VAL A 182 1.74 -14.08 11.43
C VAL A 182 0.26 -13.82 11.17
N GLN A 183 -0.59 -14.59 11.83
CA GLN A 183 -2.04 -14.43 11.83
C GLN A 183 -2.48 -13.56 13.02
N TYR A 184 -3.33 -12.58 12.74
CA TYR A 184 -3.79 -11.63 13.74
C TYR A 184 -5.23 -11.96 14.17
N GLN A 185 -5.46 -12.08 15.48
CA GLN A 185 -6.76 -12.48 16.02
C GLN A 185 -7.12 -11.64 17.26
N HIS A 186 -8.42 -11.38 17.47
CA HIS A 186 -8.91 -10.69 18.68
C HIS A 186 -9.03 -11.62 19.89
N SER A 187 -9.08 -12.92 19.66
CA SER A 187 -9.07 -13.94 20.72
C SER A 187 -8.31 -15.16 20.25
N SER A 188 -7.62 -15.82 21.16
CA SER A 188 -6.91 -17.08 20.89
C SER A 188 -7.66 -18.21 21.57
N ARG A 189 -8.01 -19.26 20.82
CA ARG A 189 -8.30 -20.56 21.42
C ARG A 189 -6.95 -21.26 21.57
N GLY A 190 -6.69 -21.77 22.78
CA GLY A 190 -5.46 -22.52 23.06
C GLY A 190 -5.25 -23.68 22.06
N PRO A 191 -4.04 -24.23 21.99
CA PRO A 191 -3.72 -25.33 21.07
C PRO A 191 -4.69 -26.50 21.19
N VAL A 192 -4.98 -27.13 20.04
CA VAL A 192 -5.98 -28.21 19.96
C VAL A 192 -5.45 -29.52 20.54
N ARG A 193 -4.13 -29.73 20.48
CA ARG A 193 -3.46 -30.92 21.04
C ARG A 193 -2.90 -30.60 22.41
N SER A 194 -3.04 -31.53 23.35
CA SER A 194 -2.39 -31.50 24.67
C SER A 194 -1.00 -32.14 24.60
N ILE A 195 -0.18 -31.90 25.62
CA ILE A 195 1.01 -32.74 25.86
C ILE A 195 0.56 -33.99 26.61
N ASP A 196 0.99 -35.15 26.14
CA ASP A 196 0.68 -36.44 26.75
C ASP A 196 1.67 -36.78 27.87
N MET A 197 1.16 -37.12 29.06
CA MET A 197 1.98 -37.44 30.23
C MET A 197 2.80 -38.71 30.03
N GLY A 198 2.22 -39.74 29.41
CA GLY A 198 2.94 -40.96 29.03
C GLY A 198 4.11 -40.68 28.08
N GLN A 199 3.96 -39.71 27.16
CA GLN A 199 5.09 -39.26 26.32
C GLN A 199 6.19 -38.57 27.13
N ILE A 200 5.84 -37.78 28.15
CA ILE A 200 6.82 -37.16 29.05
C ILE A 200 7.57 -38.24 29.85
N GLU A 201 6.86 -39.24 30.37
CA GLU A 201 7.44 -40.33 31.15
C GLU A 201 8.39 -41.22 30.30
N GLU A 202 8.00 -41.53 29.06
CA GLU A 202 8.75 -42.41 28.16
C GLU A 202 9.92 -41.71 27.46
N PHE A 203 9.72 -40.47 26.97
CA PHE A 203 10.68 -39.77 26.10
C PHE A 203 11.34 -38.55 26.73
N GLY A 204 10.87 -38.11 27.90
CA GLY A 204 11.32 -36.88 28.54
C GLY A 204 10.51 -35.65 28.12
N ILE A 205 10.48 -34.66 29.02
CA ILE A 205 9.71 -33.42 28.83
C ILE A 205 10.22 -32.58 27.65
N ASP A 206 11.51 -32.61 27.38
CA ASP A 206 12.14 -31.87 26.30
C ASP A 206 11.65 -32.37 24.93
N ALA A 207 11.66 -33.68 24.72
CA ALA A 207 11.17 -34.30 23.50
C ALA A 207 9.66 -34.08 23.31
N ALA A 208 8.86 -34.27 24.38
CA ALA A 208 7.42 -34.05 24.35
C ALA A 208 7.06 -32.58 24.06
N ALA A 209 7.76 -31.62 24.67
CA ALA A 209 7.57 -30.19 24.46
C ALA A 209 7.97 -29.75 23.04
N LEU A 210 9.06 -30.28 22.50
CA LEU A 210 9.48 -30.02 21.12
C LEU A 210 8.48 -30.56 20.09
N SER A 211 8.00 -31.80 20.29
CA SER A 211 6.95 -32.41 19.47
C SER A 211 5.68 -31.56 19.48
N PHE A 212 5.26 -31.12 20.67
CA PHE A 212 4.13 -30.20 20.82
C PHE A 212 4.35 -28.87 20.07
N ALA A 213 5.55 -28.29 20.17
CA ALA A 213 5.88 -27.04 19.50
C ALA A 213 5.80 -27.18 17.96
N GLU A 214 6.24 -28.31 17.41
CA GLU A 214 6.16 -28.60 15.97
C GLU A 214 4.71 -28.77 15.48
N ASP A 215 3.90 -29.50 16.24
CA ASP A 215 2.49 -29.75 15.97
C ASP A 215 1.64 -28.47 16.07
N ASN A 216 2.00 -27.56 16.97
CA ASN A 216 1.22 -26.37 17.29
C ASN A 216 1.90 -25.06 16.88
N LYS A 217 2.94 -25.11 16.03
CA LYS A 217 3.76 -23.95 15.63
C LYS A 217 2.93 -22.74 15.18
N GLU A 218 1.84 -22.97 14.43
CA GLU A 218 0.97 -21.91 13.95
C GLU A 218 0.34 -21.12 15.10
N THR A 219 -0.10 -21.82 16.15
CA THR A 219 -0.75 -21.19 17.31
C THR A 219 0.26 -20.56 18.26
N VAL A 220 1.44 -21.17 18.40
CA VAL A 220 2.47 -20.74 19.36
C VAL A 220 3.32 -19.60 18.80
N PHE A 221 3.76 -19.70 17.54
CA PHE A 221 4.77 -18.79 16.97
C PHE A 221 4.25 -17.90 15.84
N PHE A 222 3.08 -18.18 15.26
CA PHE A 222 2.54 -17.42 14.13
C PHE A 222 1.17 -16.81 14.42
N ARG A 223 0.89 -16.47 15.68
CA ARG A 223 -0.30 -15.72 16.09
C ARG A 223 0.03 -14.55 17.00
N LYS A 224 -0.63 -13.43 16.75
CA LYS A 224 -0.57 -12.19 17.55
C LYS A 224 -1.97 -11.65 17.83
N HIS A 225 -2.07 -10.79 18.85
CA HIS A 225 -3.27 -10.00 19.05
C HIS A 225 -3.48 -9.02 17.88
N ALA A 226 -4.74 -8.80 17.49
CA ALA A 226 -5.10 -7.97 16.34
C ALA A 226 -4.64 -6.51 16.42
N ASP A 227 -4.36 -5.99 17.62
CA ASP A 227 -3.82 -4.63 17.80
C ASP A 227 -2.42 -4.45 17.18
N TRP A 228 -1.72 -5.56 16.88
CA TRP A 228 -0.42 -5.58 16.21
C TRP A 228 -0.51 -5.85 14.69
N ALA A 229 -1.72 -5.88 14.11
CA ALA A 229 -1.93 -6.25 12.70
C ALA A 229 -1.22 -5.32 11.69
N ASN A 230 -0.96 -4.08 12.09
CA ASN A 230 -0.22 -3.10 11.29
C ASN A 230 1.26 -3.47 11.05
N GLU A 231 1.81 -4.47 11.76
CA GLU A 231 3.19 -4.94 11.54
C GLU A 231 3.32 -5.83 10.28
N SER A 232 2.21 -6.43 9.81
CA SER A 232 2.17 -7.40 8.70
C SER A 232 3.33 -8.40 8.78
N GLU A 233 3.45 -9.07 9.92
CA GLU A 233 4.68 -9.72 10.32
C GLU A 233 4.90 -11.06 9.61
N TYR A 234 6.14 -11.32 9.22
CA TYR A 234 6.66 -12.61 8.80
C TYR A 234 7.80 -13.04 9.73
N ARG A 235 7.78 -14.30 10.16
CA ARG A 235 8.74 -14.80 11.14
C ARG A 235 9.67 -15.86 10.59
N LEU A 236 10.88 -15.85 11.13
CA LEU A 236 11.80 -16.98 11.16
C LEU A 236 11.90 -17.44 12.61
N VAL A 237 11.66 -18.72 12.89
CA VAL A 237 11.60 -19.29 14.25
C VAL A 237 12.61 -20.42 14.36
N LEU A 238 13.51 -20.33 15.33
CA LEU A 238 14.54 -21.33 15.62
C LEU A 238 14.39 -21.85 17.05
N ILE A 239 14.35 -23.17 17.24
CA ILE A 239 14.41 -23.81 18.55
C ILE A 239 15.64 -24.73 18.58
N ASP A 240 16.66 -24.38 19.36
CA ASP A 240 17.96 -25.08 19.39
C ASP A 240 18.41 -25.44 20.83
N GLN A 241 17.47 -25.44 21.79
CA GLN A 241 17.72 -25.71 23.22
C GLN A 241 18.71 -24.76 23.93
N SER A 242 19.15 -23.68 23.27
CA SER A 242 19.94 -22.61 23.89
C SER A 242 19.04 -21.48 24.42
N VAL A 243 19.52 -20.69 25.38
CA VAL A 243 18.89 -19.41 25.76
C VAL A 243 19.53 -18.21 25.07
N LEU A 244 20.64 -18.43 24.36
CA LEU A 244 21.39 -17.37 23.70
C LEU A 244 20.74 -17.01 22.34
N PRO A 245 20.85 -15.74 21.90
CA PRO A 245 20.41 -15.35 20.57
C PRO A 245 21.12 -16.13 19.47
N ALA A 246 20.42 -16.34 18.35
CA ALA A 246 20.98 -16.94 17.15
C ALA A 246 21.13 -15.88 16.05
N THR A 247 21.77 -16.24 14.95
CA THR A 247 22.00 -15.33 13.82
C THR A 247 21.79 -16.03 12.48
N VAL A 248 21.32 -15.29 11.48
CA VAL A 248 21.22 -15.72 10.08
C VAL A 248 22.05 -14.80 9.18
N ASP A 249 22.80 -15.37 8.24
CA ASP A 249 23.56 -14.61 7.25
C ASP A 249 22.60 -13.93 6.26
N ILE A 250 22.75 -12.62 6.09
CA ILE A 250 21.91 -11.79 5.21
C ILE A 250 22.61 -11.31 3.95
N ARG A 251 23.90 -11.60 3.75
CA ARG A 251 24.73 -10.97 2.71
C ARG A 251 24.17 -11.14 1.31
N SER A 252 23.68 -12.34 0.99
CA SER A 252 23.08 -12.63 -0.32
C SER A 252 21.61 -12.22 -0.42
N ALA A 253 20.96 -11.90 0.69
CA ALA A 253 19.53 -11.62 0.74
C ALA A 253 19.21 -10.12 0.81
N LEU A 254 20.11 -9.28 1.34
CA LEU A 254 19.92 -7.83 1.41
C LEU A 254 19.87 -7.24 -0.01
N THR A 255 18.78 -6.55 -0.35
CA THR A 255 18.56 -5.95 -1.67
C THR A 255 18.70 -4.44 -1.64
N HIS A 256 18.18 -3.81 -0.60
CA HIS A 256 18.20 -2.36 -0.43
C HIS A 256 18.06 -1.99 1.04
N ILE A 257 18.40 -0.74 1.35
CA ILE A 257 18.11 -0.12 2.63
C ILE A 257 17.34 1.18 2.40
N VAL A 258 16.44 1.48 3.33
CA VAL A 258 15.69 2.74 3.35
C VAL A 258 16.09 3.49 4.62
N LEU A 259 16.58 4.71 4.46
CA LEU A 259 16.90 5.61 5.56
C LEU A 259 15.62 6.34 5.98
N GLY A 260 15.42 6.50 7.27
CA GLY A 260 14.33 7.33 7.77
C GLY A 260 14.53 8.81 7.39
N GLU A 261 13.45 9.59 7.41
CA GLU A 261 13.47 11.02 7.07
C GLU A 261 14.47 11.80 7.93
N CYS A 262 14.57 11.45 9.22
CA CYS A 262 15.43 12.08 10.21
C CYS A 262 16.80 11.37 10.34
N PHE A 263 17.21 10.54 9.38
CA PHE A 263 18.46 9.80 9.46
C PHE A 263 19.67 10.76 9.65
N PRO A 264 20.50 10.57 10.71
CA PRO A 264 21.57 11.51 11.02
C PRO A 264 22.62 11.59 9.92
N ALA A 265 22.84 12.79 9.37
CA ALA A 265 23.85 13.03 8.34
C ALA A 265 25.27 12.60 8.79
N SER A 266 25.59 12.74 10.09
CA SER A 266 26.85 12.32 10.68
C SER A 266 27.11 10.81 10.61
N LYS A 267 26.07 9.98 10.42
CA LYS A 267 26.20 8.52 10.29
C LYS A 267 26.35 8.04 8.85
N ARG A 268 26.15 8.90 7.85
CA ARG A 268 26.29 8.55 6.42
C ARG A 268 27.69 8.01 6.07
N PRO A 269 28.80 8.58 6.56
CA PRO A 269 30.13 8.03 6.26
C PRO A 269 30.33 6.61 6.83
N ALA A 270 29.84 6.36 8.05
CA ALA A 270 29.91 5.03 8.65
C ALA A 270 29.04 4.02 7.90
N LEU A 271 27.85 4.43 7.46
CA LEU A 271 26.97 3.61 6.63
C LEU A 271 27.62 3.29 5.27
N ALA A 272 28.20 4.29 4.61
CA ALA A 272 28.90 4.08 3.33
C ALA A 272 30.07 3.10 3.47
N ALA A 273 30.83 3.20 4.56
CA ALA A 273 31.95 2.30 4.84
C ALA A 273 31.51 0.83 5.00
N VAL A 274 30.40 0.56 5.71
CA VAL A 274 29.90 -0.82 5.86
C VAL A 274 29.27 -1.35 4.57
N LEU A 275 28.58 -0.49 3.81
CA LEU A 275 27.97 -0.86 2.53
C LEU A 275 28.97 -1.10 1.40
N ALA A 276 30.24 -0.75 1.58
CA ALA A 276 31.30 -1.12 0.63
C ALA A 276 31.42 -2.65 0.44
N SER A 277 30.94 -3.45 1.42
CA SER A 277 30.85 -4.92 1.31
C SER A 277 29.58 -5.42 0.59
N TYR A 278 28.72 -4.51 0.14
CA TYR A 278 27.40 -4.75 -0.42
C TYR A 278 27.20 -3.93 -1.71
N PRO A 279 27.97 -4.21 -2.78
CA PRO A 279 28.03 -3.34 -3.97
C PRO A 279 26.69 -3.23 -4.72
N ASP A 280 25.84 -4.25 -4.61
CA ASP A 280 24.55 -4.31 -5.31
C ASP A 280 23.37 -3.79 -4.46
N VAL A 281 23.62 -3.33 -3.23
CA VAL A 281 22.56 -2.87 -2.33
C VAL A 281 22.22 -1.41 -2.60
N GLU A 282 20.98 -1.18 -3.00
CA GLU A 282 20.48 0.17 -3.24
C GLU A 282 20.23 0.93 -1.93
N VAL A 283 20.56 2.21 -1.89
CA VAL A 283 20.26 3.09 -0.75
C VAL A 283 19.16 4.06 -1.15
N ARG A 284 18.06 4.04 -0.38
CA ARG A 284 16.94 4.96 -0.55
C ARG A 284 16.74 5.78 0.71
N GLN A 285 16.05 6.91 0.59
CA GLN A 285 15.61 7.71 1.73
C GLN A 285 14.11 7.96 1.67
N MET A 286 13.46 7.73 2.81
CA MET A 286 12.07 8.07 3.02
C MET A 286 11.93 9.58 3.29
N HIS A 287 10.88 10.16 2.74
CA HIS A 287 10.51 11.55 2.94
C HIS A 287 9.02 11.68 3.18
N PHE A 288 8.65 12.73 3.91
CA PHE A 288 7.27 13.05 4.20
C PHE A 288 6.92 14.42 3.62
N HIS A 289 5.89 14.46 2.77
CA HIS A 289 5.38 15.71 2.24
C HIS A 289 3.87 15.65 2.12
N ASN A 290 3.17 16.64 2.68
CA ASN A 290 1.70 16.74 2.65
C ASN A 290 0.96 15.45 3.03
N ARG A 291 1.42 14.77 4.09
CA ARG A 291 0.87 13.48 4.57
C ARG A 291 1.10 12.29 3.64
N THR A 292 1.90 12.45 2.60
CA THR A 292 2.34 11.38 1.71
C THR A 292 3.77 10.99 2.02
N VAL A 293 4.03 9.69 2.02
CA VAL A 293 5.37 9.13 2.12
C VAL A 293 5.89 8.86 0.71
N PHE A 294 7.11 9.25 0.43
CA PHE A 294 7.80 8.88 -0.80
C PHE A 294 9.20 8.36 -0.48
N CYS A 295 9.72 7.50 -1.34
CA CYS A 295 11.00 6.85 -1.17
C CYS A 295 11.83 7.06 -2.44
N GLU A 296 12.94 7.78 -2.32
CA GLU A 296 13.80 8.08 -3.47
C GLU A 296 15.17 7.42 -3.32
N PRO A 297 15.79 6.93 -4.42
CA PRO A 297 17.19 6.53 -4.41
C PRO A 297 18.09 7.71 -4.06
N ILE A 298 19.11 7.48 -3.24
CA ILE A 298 20.10 8.50 -2.86
C ILE A 298 21.53 7.97 -3.01
N SER A 299 22.48 8.89 -3.24
CA SER A 299 23.90 8.60 -3.08
C SER A 299 24.37 9.02 -1.69
N LEU A 300 25.13 8.15 -1.02
CA LEU A 300 25.72 8.44 0.28
C LEU A 300 26.90 9.43 0.19
N ASP A 301 27.48 9.61 -0.99
CA ASP A 301 28.57 10.57 -1.25
C ASP A 301 28.06 12.01 -1.32
N ALA A 302 26.74 12.21 -1.45
CA ALA A 302 26.09 13.51 -1.42
C ALA A 302 26.10 14.08 0.01
N THR A 303 27.27 14.52 0.46
CA THR A 303 27.49 15.41 1.61
C THR A 303 26.86 16.79 1.39
N ASN A 304 26.38 17.08 0.18
CA ASN A 304 25.72 18.31 -0.19
C ASN A 304 24.29 18.04 -0.68
N ARG A 305 23.35 17.72 0.22
CA ARG A 305 22.04 18.35 0.05
C ARG A 305 22.27 19.82 0.36
N PRO A 306 21.82 20.78 -0.47
CA PRO A 306 21.89 22.17 -0.11
C PRO A 306 21.19 22.29 1.24
N VAL A 307 21.97 22.59 2.27
CA VAL A 307 21.45 23.13 3.52
C VAL A 307 20.51 24.22 3.04
N SER A 308 19.21 24.06 3.31
CA SER A 308 18.24 25.13 3.12
C SER A 308 18.83 26.34 3.80
N SER A 309 19.46 27.20 3.01
CA SER A 309 20.23 28.31 3.51
C SER A 309 19.23 29.17 4.25
N GLY A 310 19.44 29.32 5.56
CA GLY A 310 18.79 30.37 6.32
C GLY A 310 18.88 31.67 5.50
N ALA A 311 17.72 32.29 5.30
CA ALA A 311 17.39 33.22 4.21
C ALA A 311 16.95 32.54 2.91
N ALA A 312 15.84 31.79 2.97
CA ALA A 312 14.92 31.69 1.83
C ALA A 312 14.35 33.09 1.56
N ALA A 313 15.14 33.95 0.89
CA ALA A 313 14.57 35.03 0.11
C ALA A 313 13.50 34.37 -0.78
N SER A 314 12.25 34.81 -0.66
CA SER A 314 11.12 34.21 -1.38
C SER A 314 11.50 34.06 -2.84
N LEU A 315 11.74 32.82 -3.29
CA LEU A 315 12.00 32.48 -4.70
C LEU A 315 10.88 32.99 -5.63
N TYR A 316 9.76 33.41 -5.03
CA TYR A 316 8.59 33.92 -5.70
C TYR A 316 8.24 35.30 -5.14
N SER A 317 8.71 36.35 -5.82
CA SER A 317 8.15 37.69 -5.60
C SER A 317 6.76 37.77 -6.25
N PRO A 318 5.73 38.30 -5.56
CA PRO A 318 4.39 38.38 -6.12
C PRO A 318 4.37 39.31 -7.34
N ARG A 319 3.74 38.87 -8.44
CA ARG A 319 3.56 39.70 -9.65
C ARG A 319 2.63 40.88 -9.40
N ARG A 320 1.60 40.68 -8.57
CA ARG A 320 0.70 41.76 -8.13
C ARG A 320 1.42 42.63 -7.10
N LYS A 321 1.40 43.94 -7.30
CA LYS A 321 1.97 44.92 -6.36
C LYS A 321 1.03 45.15 -5.17
N GLY A 322 1.55 45.77 -4.12
CA GLY A 322 0.78 46.14 -2.92
C GLY A 322 1.09 45.27 -1.70
N SER A 323 0.48 45.66 -0.58
CA SER A 323 0.53 44.95 0.69
C SER A 323 -0.06 43.54 0.57
N LEU A 324 0.27 42.66 1.54
CA LEU A 324 -0.34 41.33 1.62
C LEU A 324 -1.87 41.41 1.70
N HIS A 325 -2.39 42.36 2.48
CA HIS A 325 -3.83 42.56 2.63
C HIS A 325 -4.50 42.91 1.30
N GLU A 326 -3.96 43.88 0.55
CA GLU A 326 -4.50 44.25 -0.77
C GLU A 326 -4.48 43.07 -1.74
N ARG A 327 -3.39 42.31 -1.79
CA ARG A 327 -3.28 41.13 -2.66
C ARG A 327 -4.26 40.03 -2.26
N LEU A 328 -4.49 39.83 -0.97
CA LEU A 328 -5.46 38.85 -0.47
C LEU A 328 -6.90 39.27 -0.79
N CYS A 329 -7.24 40.55 -0.65
CA CYS A 329 -8.55 41.08 -1.05
C CYS A 329 -8.77 40.92 -2.56
N GLN A 330 -7.74 41.19 -3.38
CA GLN A 330 -7.81 40.97 -4.82
C GLN A 330 -8.00 39.48 -5.20
N LEU A 331 -7.33 38.56 -4.49
CA LEU A 331 -7.51 37.12 -4.72
C LEU A 331 -8.94 36.70 -4.38
N ARG A 332 -9.47 37.10 -3.23
CA ARG A 332 -10.84 36.79 -2.81
C ARG A 332 -11.89 37.33 -3.78
N ALA A 333 -11.71 38.56 -4.26
CA ALA A 333 -12.59 39.16 -5.25
C ALA A 333 -12.56 38.36 -6.57
N ALA A 334 -11.39 37.92 -7.01
CA ALA A 334 -11.27 37.08 -8.20
C ALA A 334 -11.91 35.70 -8.00
N GLU A 335 -11.78 35.09 -6.82
CA GLU A 335 -12.42 33.81 -6.48
C GLU A 335 -13.96 33.93 -6.46
N GLU A 336 -14.49 35.05 -5.96
CA GLU A 336 -15.91 35.34 -5.94
C GLU A 336 -16.46 35.57 -7.36
N GLU A 337 -15.76 36.33 -8.18
CA GLU A 337 -16.10 36.54 -9.59
C GLU A 337 -16.09 35.22 -10.38
N GLN A 338 -15.03 34.42 -10.23
CA GLN A 338 -14.93 33.11 -10.88
C GLN A 338 -16.05 32.16 -10.42
N ARG A 339 -16.42 32.18 -9.13
CA ARG A 339 -17.55 31.36 -8.63
C ARG A 339 -18.87 31.78 -9.25
N ALA A 340 -19.13 33.09 -9.33
CA ALA A 340 -20.34 33.61 -9.94
C ALA A 340 -20.41 33.31 -11.46
N ASP A 341 -19.28 33.39 -12.16
CA ASP A 341 -19.16 32.97 -13.56
C ASP A 341 -19.39 31.47 -13.73
N ALA A 342 -18.81 30.64 -12.85
CA ALA A 342 -18.96 29.19 -12.88
C ALA A 342 -20.43 28.77 -12.68
N GLU A 343 -21.16 29.41 -11.76
CA GLU A 343 -22.58 29.14 -11.55
C GLU A 343 -23.43 29.46 -12.79
N ARG A 344 -23.17 30.59 -13.45
CA ARG A 344 -23.86 30.96 -14.71
C ARG A 344 -23.52 30.00 -15.84
N ALA A 345 -22.24 29.66 -15.97
CA ALA A 345 -21.72 28.83 -17.04
C ALA A 345 -22.13 27.35 -16.90
N ARG A 346 -22.25 26.83 -15.67
CA ARG A 346 -22.68 25.46 -15.38
C ARG A 346 -24.01 25.12 -16.06
N ASN A 347 -24.98 26.02 -16.02
CA ASN A 347 -26.30 25.80 -16.62
C ASN A 347 -26.23 25.61 -18.13
N LEU A 348 -25.27 26.25 -18.82
CA LEU A 348 -25.05 26.10 -20.26
C LEU A 348 -24.42 24.75 -20.62
N ALA A 349 -23.73 24.12 -19.66
CA ALA A 349 -23.03 22.85 -19.86
C ALA A 349 -23.86 21.62 -19.47
N LEU A 350 -24.97 21.78 -18.74
CA LEU A 350 -25.74 20.66 -18.19
C LEU A 350 -26.24 19.67 -19.26
N GLU A 351 -26.87 20.18 -20.33
CA GLU A 351 -27.41 19.34 -21.40
C GLU A 351 -26.29 18.62 -22.19
N PRO A 352 -25.25 19.31 -22.71
CA PRO A 352 -24.11 18.64 -23.35
C PRO A 352 -23.42 17.60 -22.45
N LEU A 353 -23.25 17.88 -21.16
CA LEU A 353 -22.68 16.92 -20.22
C LEU A 353 -23.57 15.69 -20.01
N GLY A 354 -24.89 15.89 -19.99
CA GLY A 354 -25.86 14.80 -19.95
C GLY A 354 -25.71 13.90 -21.17
N GLN A 355 -25.60 14.50 -22.36
CA GLN A 355 -25.38 13.77 -23.61
C GLN A 355 -24.05 12.99 -23.60
N ILE A 356 -22.95 13.63 -23.18
CA ILE A 356 -21.64 12.97 -23.05
C ILE A 356 -21.74 11.77 -22.10
N ALA A 357 -22.38 11.93 -20.94
CA ALA A 357 -22.53 10.84 -19.97
C ALA A 357 -23.37 9.69 -20.54
N GLN A 358 -24.47 10.01 -21.22
CA GLN A 358 -25.36 9.03 -21.84
C GLN A 358 -24.66 8.23 -22.95
N ASP A 359 -23.98 8.90 -23.87
CA ASP A 359 -23.31 8.22 -24.99
C ASP A 359 -22.13 7.38 -24.52
N LEU A 360 -21.34 7.88 -23.57
CA LEU A 360 -20.30 7.08 -22.91
C LEU A 360 -20.88 5.86 -22.20
N SER A 361 -22.06 5.98 -21.60
CA SER A 361 -22.72 4.83 -20.97
C SER A 361 -23.20 3.82 -22.03
N SER A 362 -23.63 4.27 -23.20
CA SER A 362 -24.00 3.36 -24.30
C SER A 362 -22.80 2.59 -24.85
N PHE A 363 -21.61 3.20 -24.87
CA PHE A 363 -20.37 2.51 -25.27
C PHE A 363 -19.93 1.44 -24.25
N ALA A 364 -20.45 1.45 -23.02
CA ALA A 364 -20.23 0.35 -22.09
C ALA A 364 -20.80 -0.98 -22.62
N GLU A 365 -21.85 -0.93 -23.45
CA GLU A 365 -22.48 -2.12 -24.02
C GLU A 365 -21.59 -2.83 -25.05
N THR A 366 -20.57 -2.14 -25.58
CA THR A 366 -19.59 -2.73 -26.51
C THR A 366 -18.38 -3.33 -25.81
N ALA A 367 -18.33 -3.29 -24.47
CA ALA A 367 -17.23 -3.84 -23.70
C ALA A 367 -17.22 -5.39 -23.78
N PRO A 368 -16.04 -6.02 -23.76
CA PRO A 368 -15.92 -7.48 -23.69
C PRO A 368 -16.64 -8.07 -22.46
N ASN A 369 -17.14 -9.30 -22.59
CA ASN A 369 -17.79 -10.00 -21.48
C ASN A 369 -16.83 -10.13 -20.29
N GLY A 370 -17.30 -9.73 -19.10
CA GLY A 370 -16.53 -9.79 -17.86
C GLY A 370 -15.71 -8.54 -17.56
N ALA A 371 -15.53 -7.62 -18.53
CA ALA A 371 -14.79 -6.39 -18.31
C ALA A 371 -15.39 -5.56 -17.16
N GLN A 372 -14.52 -4.97 -16.35
CA GLN A 372 -14.93 -4.01 -15.32
C GLN A 372 -15.13 -2.64 -15.95
N ILE A 373 -16.34 -2.10 -15.81
CA ILE A 373 -16.71 -0.82 -16.41
C ILE A 373 -16.95 0.21 -15.31
N ARG A 374 -16.33 1.39 -15.45
CA ARG A 374 -16.54 2.51 -14.53
C ARG A 374 -16.73 3.81 -15.30
N LEU A 375 -17.82 4.51 -15.00
CA LEU A 375 -18.06 5.87 -15.47
C LEU A 375 -17.71 6.86 -14.35
N MET A 376 -16.77 7.78 -14.61
CA MET A 376 -16.24 8.69 -13.59
C MET A 376 -16.30 10.14 -14.04
N PRO A 377 -16.49 11.11 -13.13
CA PRO A 377 -16.35 12.54 -13.45
C PRO A 377 -14.87 12.88 -13.61
N ARG A 378 -14.39 13.02 -14.86
CA ARG A 378 -13.00 13.41 -15.17
C ARG A 378 -12.95 14.40 -16.33
N VAL A 379 -11.91 15.23 -16.35
CA VAL A 379 -11.64 16.23 -17.42
C VAL A 379 -10.44 15.83 -18.27
N ASP A 380 -10.13 14.54 -18.34
CA ASP A 380 -8.91 14.03 -19.00
C ASP A 380 -8.88 14.35 -20.51
N ALA A 381 -10.05 14.54 -21.12
CA ALA A 381 -10.16 14.97 -22.51
C ALA A 381 -9.61 16.38 -22.74
N VAL A 382 -9.59 17.25 -21.72
CA VAL A 382 -9.03 18.60 -21.81
C VAL A 382 -7.50 18.55 -21.67
N PRO A 383 -6.74 19.01 -22.67
CA PRO A 383 -5.28 19.12 -22.58
C PRO A 383 -4.87 20.01 -21.40
N GLU A 384 -3.82 19.62 -20.66
CA GLU A 384 -3.42 20.30 -19.42
C GLU A 384 -3.17 21.80 -19.59
N GLN A 385 -2.53 22.20 -20.69
CA GLN A 385 -2.27 23.61 -21.01
C GLN A 385 -3.53 24.46 -21.26
N LEU A 386 -4.66 23.81 -21.54
CA LEU A 386 -5.96 24.43 -21.78
C LEU A 386 -6.90 24.34 -20.57
N ARG A 387 -6.51 23.70 -19.46
CA ARG A 387 -7.39 23.55 -18.30
C ARG A 387 -7.66 24.86 -17.59
N GLN A 388 -8.82 24.95 -16.94
CA GLN A 388 -9.21 26.10 -16.12
C GLN A 388 -8.09 26.45 -15.11
N ARG A 389 -7.65 27.71 -15.14
CA ARG A 389 -6.68 28.24 -14.18
C ARG A 389 -7.38 28.72 -12.90
N ALA A 390 -6.61 28.78 -11.82
CA ALA A 390 -7.08 29.37 -10.56
C ALA A 390 -7.43 30.86 -10.71
N ALA A 391 -8.31 31.34 -9.84
CA ALA A 391 -8.82 32.70 -9.86
C ALA A 391 -7.70 33.76 -9.92
N GLY A 392 -7.87 34.75 -10.79
CA GLY A 392 -6.96 35.89 -10.87
C GLY A 392 -5.58 35.59 -11.47
N VAL A 393 -5.33 34.36 -11.95
CA VAL A 393 -4.16 33.99 -12.76
C VAL A 393 -4.38 34.42 -14.22
N PRO A 394 -3.46 35.17 -14.85
CA PRO A 394 -3.61 35.57 -16.24
C PRO A 394 -3.72 34.36 -17.20
N GLY A 395 -4.55 34.46 -18.23
CA GLY A 395 -4.76 33.42 -19.23
C GLY A 395 -6.14 33.52 -19.87
N GLU A 396 -6.50 32.51 -20.66
CA GLU A 396 -7.87 32.32 -21.15
C GLU A 396 -8.82 32.10 -19.96
N ILE A 397 -9.95 32.81 -19.94
CA ILE A 397 -10.95 32.71 -18.87
C ILE A 397 -11.91 31.58 -19.21
N ILE A 398 -11.75 30.47 -18.51
CA ILE A 398 -12.70 29.34 -18.53
C ILE A 398 -13.59 29.52 -17.31
N CYS A 399 -14.86 29.82 -17.53
CA CYS A 399 -15.85 30.03 -16.48
C CYS A 399 -16.25 28.70 -15.83
N PHE A 400 -16.35 27.63 -16.62
CA PHE A 400 -16.73 26.30 -16.14
C PHE A 400 -16.06 25.20 -16.96
N GLU A 401 -15.63 24.12 -16.31
CA GLU A 401 -15.03 22.94 -16.95
C GLU A 401 -15.55 21.68 -16.25
N ALA A 402 -15.99 20.70 -17.03
CA ALA A 402 -16.41 19.40 -16.51
C ALA A 402 -16.37 18.33 -17.60
N GLY A 403 -16.35 17.06 -17.20
CA GLY A 403 -16.37 15.94 -18.14
C GLY A 403 -16.76 14.61 -17.51
N ARG A 404 -16.71 13.58 -18.35
CA ARG A 404 -16.94 12.18 -18.01
C ARG A 404 -15.90 11.33 -18.71
N ALA A 405 -15.46 10.28 -18.03
CA ALA A 405 -14.60 9.25 -18.60
C ALA A 405 -15.21 7.88 -18.31
N LEU A 406 -15.34 7.07 -19.36
CA LEU A 406 -15.63 5.65 -19.30
C LEU A 406 -14.30 4.89 -19.29
N SER A 407 -14.06 4.10 -18.25
CA SER A 407 -12.95 3.17 -18.15
C SER A 407 -13.49 1.76 -18.33
N ILE A 408 -12.88 1.02 -19.26
CA ILE A 408 -13.16 -0.40 -19.52
C ILE A 408 -11.86 -1.15 -19.24
N GLN A 409 -11.88 -2.01 -18.23
CA GLN A 409 -10.73 -2.74 -17.74
C GLN A 409 -10.94 -4.25 -17.94
N ASP A 410 -9.91 -4.95 -18.37
CA ASP A 410 -9.96 -6.41 -18.53
C ASP A 410 -10.22 -7.10 -17.17
N ALA A 411 -10.98 -8.20 -17.18
CA ALA A 411 -11.31 -8.95 -15.98
C ALA A 411 -10.10 -9.74 -15.44
N ASP A 412 -9.26 -10.22 -16.35
CA ASP A 412 -8.17 -11.14 -16.10
C ASP A 412 -6.81 -10.42 -16.04
N ASP A 413 -6.66 -9.31 -16.79
CA ASP A 413 -5.45 -8.47 -16.75
C ASP A 413 -5.77 -7.01 -16.37
N PRO A 414 -5.65 -6.66 -15.08
CA PRO A 414 -6.06 -5.34 -14.63
C PRO A 414 -5.13 -4.21 -15.10
N TYR A 415 -4.03 -4.49 -15.81
CA TYR A 415 -3.16 -3.50 -16.46
C TYR A 415 -3.60 -3.13 -17.88
N ARG A 416 -4.64 -3.79 -18.41
CA ARG A 416 -5.21 -3.47 -19.71
C ARG A 416 -6.46 -2.65 -19.50
N VAL A 417 -6.38 -1.37 -19.89
CA VAL A 417 -7.48 -0.42 -19.73
C VAL A 417 -7.67 0.37 -21.02
N VAL A 418 -8.91 0.52 -21.46
CA VAL A 418 -9.30 1.51 -22.47
C VAL A 418 -10.13 2.58 -21.80
N VAL A 419 -9.80 3.84 -22.10
CA VAL A 419 -10.51 5.00 -21.56
C VAL A 419 -11.02 5.87 -22.69
N ALA A 420 -12.32 6.12 -22.68
CA ALA A 420 -12.99 7.08 -23.54
C ALA A 420 -13.53 8.24 -22.70
N ALA A 421 -13.17 9.48 -23.04
CA ALA A 421 -13.52 10.66 -22.27
C ALA A 421 -14.07 11.78 -23.14
N GLY A 422 -15.09 12.45 -22.62
CA GLY A 422 -15.66 13.68 -23.17
C GLY A 422 -15.67 14.78 -22.12
N ALA A 423 -15.33 16.01 -22.51
CA ALA A 423 -15.35 17.15 -21.61
C ALA A 423 -15.83 18.41 -22.31
N ILE A 424 -16.31 19.37 -21.53
CA ILE A 424 -16.79 20.66 -21.98
C ILE A 424 -16.13 21.77 -21.16
N GLN A 425 -15.80 22.86 -21.85
CA GLN A 425 -15.37 24.13 -21.27
C GLN A 425 -16.35 25.21 -21.72
N VAL A 426 -16.81 26.02 -20.78
CA VAL A 426 -17.55 27.25 -21.07
C VAL A 426 -16.60 28.40 -20.78
N LEU A 427 -16.22 29.11 -21.84
CA LEU A 427 -15.32 30.24 -21.80
C LEU A 427 -16.11 31.54 -21.55
N ALA A 428 -15.38 32.63 -21.31
CA ALA A 428 -15.96 33.97 -21.32
C ALA A 428 -16.76 34.23 -22.62
N GLU A 429 -17.70 35.16 -22.56
CA GLU A 429 -18.57 35.53 -23.70
C GLU A 429 -19.48 34.40 -24.22
N ARG A 430 -19.69 33.34 -23.43
CA ARG A 430 -20.55 32.18 -23.76
C ARG A 430 -20.06 31.36 -24.95
N HIS A 431 -18.76 31.42 -25.22
CA HIS A 431 -18.09 30.49 -26.13
C HIS A 431 -17.92 29.14 -25.45
N ILE A 432 -18.14 28.03 -26.17
CA ILE A 432 -18.06 26.68 -25.63
C ILE A 432 -17.03 25.89 -26.41
N ARG A 433 -16.20 25.11 -25.71
CA ARG A 433 -15.25 24.17 -26.30
C ARG A 433 -15.55 22.77 -25.80
N ILE A 434 -15.72 21.82 -26.70
CA ILE A 434 -15.98 20.41 -26.39
C ILE A 434 -14.74 19.60 -26.78
N HIS A 435 -14.34 18.66 -25.94
CA HIS A 435 -13.16 17.83 -26.12
C HIS A 435 -13.54 16.36 -26.08
N GLY A 436 -12.90 15.56 -26.92
CA GLY A 436 -12.99 14.11 -26.94
C GLY A 436 -11.60 13.48 -26.90
N LEU A 437 -11.48 12.34 -26.21
CA LEU A 437 -10.23 11.61 -26.08
C LEU A 437 -10.51 10.10 -25.96
N VAL A 438 -9.78 9.29 -26.72
CA VAL A 438 -9.69 7.84 -26.51
C VAL A 438 -8.21 7.47 -26.38
N TRP A 439 -7.90 6.71 -25.35
CA TRP A 439 -6.56 6.20 -25.10
C TRP A 439 -6.62 4.84 -24.42
N ARG A 440 -5.49 4.13 -24.44
CA ARG A 440 -5.35 2.81 -23.82
C ARG A 440 -4.08 2.73 -22.98
N GLU A 441 -4.11 1.82 -22.02
CA GLU A 441 -3.00 1.46 -21.14
C GLU A 441 -2.40 0.12 -21.57
N GLU A 442 -1.07 0.11 -21.70
CA GLU A 442 -0.30 -1.10 -22.01
C GLU A 442 0.76 -1.35 -20.92
N PRO A 443 0.90 -2.59 -20.41
CA PRO A 443 1.96 -2.92 -19.46
C PRO A 443 3.35 -2.80 -20.13
N GLN A 444 4.28 -2.16 -19.43
CA GLN A 444 5.67 -2.01 -19.83
C GLN A 444 6.59 -2.64 -18.79
N SER A 445 7.50 -3.52 -19.26
CA SER A 445 8.34 -4.39 -18.43
C SER A 445 9.25 -3.67 -17.41
N SER A 446 9.42 -2.36 -17.52
CA SER A 446 10.38 -1.58 -16.72
C SER A 446 9.78 -0.40 -15.94
N SER A 447 8.53 -0.02 -16.18
CA SER A 447 7.99 1.28 -15.72
C SER A 447 6.49 1.28 -15.40
N GLY A 448 5.87 0.11 -15.25
CA GLY A 448 4.44 0.01 -14.97
C GLY A 448 3.62 0.08 -16.25
N VAL A 449 2.86 1.15 -16.45
CA VAL A 449 1.87 1.29 -17.54
C VAL A 449 2.19 2.45 -18.48
N THR A 450 2.13 2.22 -19.80
CA THR A 450 2.23 3.25 -20.85
C THR A 450 0.87 3.66 -21.37
N ARG A 451 0.64 4.97 -21.50
CA ARG A 451 -0.59 5.52 -22.09
C ARG A 451 -0.42 5.82 -23.57
N ILE A 452 -1.22 5.19 -24.42
CA ILE A 452 -1.21 5.39 -25.87
C ILE A 452 -2.49 6.10 -26.29
N GLN A 453 -2.35 7.32 -26.82
CA GLN A 453 -3.46 8.08 -27.36
C GLN A 453 -3.89 7.49 -28.70
N VAL A 454 -5.14 7.04 -28.79
CA VAL A 454 -5.74 6.49 -30.03
C VAL A 454 -6.39 7.61 -30.83
N TRP A 455 -7.15 8.48 -30.16
CA TRP A 455 -7.88 9.57 -30.80
C TRP A 455 -8.04 10.77 -29.87
N ARG A 456 -8.04 11.97 -30.45
CA ARG A 456 -8.35 13.22 -29.74
C ARG A 456 -8.91 14.24 -30.73
N ASP A 457 -9.96 14.95 -30.33
CA ASP A 457 -10.51 16.08 -31.07
C ASP A 457 -11.01 17.18 -30.12
N SER A 458 -11.06 18.41 -30.61
CA SER A 458 -11.58 19.57 -29.87
C SER A 458 -12.33 20.50 -30.81
N ARG A 459 -13.52 20.94 -30.39
CA ARG A 459 -14.41 21.77 -31.22
C ARG A 459 -14.89 22.98 -30.44
N ASP A 460 -14.66 24.13 -31.04
CA ASP A 460 -15.14 25.43 -30.56
C ASP A 460 -16.52 25.73 -31.17
N THR A 461 -17.45 26.20 -30.35
CA THR A 461 -18.85 26.41 -30.72
C THR A 461 -19.52 27.47 -29.84
N ASN A 462 -20.75 27.86 -30.18
CA ASN A 462 -21.58 28.74 -29.37
C ASN A 462 -22.71 27.97 -28.69
N VAL A 463 -23.43 28.63 -27.77
CA VAL A 463 -24.55 28.03 -27.02
C VAL A 463 -25.64 27.47 -27.94
N ASP A 464 -25.89 28.10 -29.08
CA ASP A 464 -27.00 27.72 -29.97
C ASP A 464 -26.71 26.44 -30.78
N THR A 465 -25.44 26.09 -30.96
CA THR A 465 -24.99 24.96 -31.79
C THR A 465 -24.26 23.89 -30.99
N VAL A 466 -24.15 24.05 -29.67
CA VAL A 466 -23.40 23.15 -28.79
C VAL A 466 -23.92 21.71 -28.82
N ALA A 467 -25.24 21.51 -28.88
CA ALA A 467 -25.83 20.17 -28.89
C ALA A 467 -25.44 19.37 -30.15
N ASP A 468 -25.47 20.01 -31.31
CA ASP A 468 -25.12 19.37 -32.58
C ASP A 468 -23.62 19.09 -32.67
N VAL A 469 -22.78 20.03 -32.23
CA VAL A 469 -21.32 19.83 -32.19
C VAL A 469 -20.95 18.72 -31.19
N THR A 470 -21.63 18.66 -30.05
CA THR A 470 -21.45 17.58 -29.05
C THR A 470 -21.78 16.23 -29.66
N ARG A 471 -22.93 16.10 -30.32
CA ARG A 471 -23.35 14.85 -30.98
C ARG A 471 -22.35 14.42 -32.04
N GLN A 472 -21.93 15.33 -32.90
CA GLN A 472 -20.96 15.03 -33.95
C GLN A 472 -19.60 14.60 -33.37
N LEU A 473 -19.18 15.18 -32.24
CA LEU A 473 -17.93 14.80 -31.58
C LEU A 473 -18.04 13.42 -30.94
N LEU A 474 -19.19 13.10 -30.33
CA LEU A 474 -19.47 11.81 -29.72
C LEU A 474 -19.61 10.70 -30.77
N ASP A 475 -20.17 10.99 -31.94
CA ASP A 475 -20.20 10.06 -33.09
C ASP A 475 -18.77 9.69 -33.53
N ASP A 476 -17.86 10.66 -33.59
CA ASP A 476 -16.47 10.42 -33.99
C ASP A 476 -15.66 9.72 -32.89
N LEU A 477 -15.92 10.05 -31.61
CA LEU A 477 -15.39 9.34 -30.46
C LEU A 477 -15.85 7.87 -30.47
N GLY A 478 -17.13 7.61 -30.74
CA GLY A 478 -17.70 6.26 -30.81
C GLY A 478 -17.08 5.41 -31.92
N LYS A 479 -16.64 6.01 -33.03
CA LYS A 479 -15.90 5.31 -34.10
C LYS A 479 -14.47 4.94 -33.68
N ALA A 480 -13.84 5.71 -32.80
CA ALA A 480 -12.49 5.47 -32.33
C ALA A 480 -12.39 4.39 -31.23
N ILE A 481 -13.49 4.11 -30.52
CA ILE A 481 -13.52 3.09 -29.46
C ILE A 481 -13.27 1.68 -30.02
N PRO A 482 -13.94 1.22 -31.09
CA PRO A 482 -13.68 -0.09 -31.68
C PRO A 482 -12.21 -0.30 -32.05
N ASP A 483 -11.53 0.71 -32.62
CA ASP A 483 -10.11 0.62 -32.96
C ASP A 483 -9.24 0.43 -31.71
N ALA A 484 -9.58 1.10 -30.60
CA ALA A 484 -8.90 0.92 -29.32
C ALA A 484 -9.20 -0.46 -28.71
N MET A 485 -10.42 -0.96 -28.85
CA MET A 485 -10.87 -2.26 -28.34
C MET A 485 -10.32 -3.44 -29.12
N GLN A 486 -10.28 -3.38 -30.45
CA GLN A 486 -9.68 -4.44 -31.26
C GLN A 486 -8.22 -4.62 -30.89
N ALA A 487 -7.49 -3.51 -30.78
CA ALA A 487 -6.09 -3.55 -30.41
C ALA A 487 -5.88 -3.98 -28.94
N PHE A 488 -6.90 -3.84 -28.09
CA PHE A 488 -6.97 -4.42 -26.75
C PHE A 488 -7.20 -5.95 -26.78
N GLU A 489 -8.14 -6.43 -27.58
CA GLU A 489 -8.45 -7.86 -27.75
C GLU A 489 -7.29 -8.64 -28.39
N GLU A 490 -6.59 -8.06 -29.37
CA GLU A 490 -5.42 -8.67 -30.01
C GLU A 490 -4.29 -8.92 -28.98
N MET A 491 -4.14 -8.04 -27.99
CA MET A 491 -3.21 -8.26 -26.88
C MET A 491 -3.68 -9.39 -25.95
N CYS A 492 -4.99 -9.53 -25.74
CA CYS A 492 -5.56 -10.60 -24.93
C CYS A 492 -5.36 -11.99 -25.56
N GLY A 493 -5.66 -12.14 -26.84
CA GLY A 493 -5.51 -13.41 -27.56
C GLY A 493 -4.05 -13.88 -27.73
N SER A 494 -3.08 -12.97 -27.70
CA SER A 494 -1.66 -13.30 -27.85
C SER A 494 -1.04 -13.99 -26.63
N SER A 495 -1.65 -13.85 -25.44
CA SER A 495 -1.17 -14.43 -24.18
C SER A 495 -1.42 -15.93 -24.04
N GLU A 496 -2.46 -16.47 -24.70
CA GLU A 496 -2.85 -17.88 -24.57
C GLU A 496 -1.93 -18.88 -25.31
N GLY A 497 -0.98 -18.39 -26.12
CA GLY A 497 -0.08 -19.23 -26.92
C GLY A 497 1.30 -19.53 -26.33
N THR A 498 1.60 -19.07 -25.11
CA THR A 498 2.98 -19.10 -24.56
C THR A 498 3.11 -19.69 -23.15
N HIS A 499 2.19 -20.56 -22.75
CA HIS A 499 2.30 -21.36 -21.53
C HIS A 499 2.54 -22.85 -21.81
#